data_AF-A0A7C1NM82-F1
#
_entry.id   AF-A0A7C1NM82-F1
#
_cell.length_a   1.000
_cell.length_b   1.000
_cell.length_c   1.000
_cell.angle_alpha   90.00
_cell.angle_beta   90.00
_cell.angle_gamma   90.00
#
_symmetry.space_group_name_H-M   'P 1'
#
loop_
_entity.id
_entity.type
_entity.pdbx_description
1 polymer ?
#
loop_
_entity_poly.entity_id
_entity_poly.type
_entity_poly.pdbx_seq_one_letter_code
_entity_poly.pdbx_strand_id
1 'polypeptide(L)' 'MKTTLEIPDSLLHELKAHAARKGQTVKRFFIDAVKEKLYSEADSNERQVGWRSVFGKAPANSVAEVQSVIDEEWIKIRNK' A
#
# COMPACT_ATOMS: atom_id res chain seq x y z
N MET A 1 -21.42 12.85 -5.61
CA MET A 1 -22.68 12.16 -5.26
C MET A 1 -22.81 12.13 -3.74
N LYS A 2 -24.03 12.29 -3.20
CA LYS A 2 -24.31 12.10 -1.77
C LYS A 2 -24.99 10.74 -1.61
N THR A 3 -24.53 9.98 -0.62
CA THR A 3 -25.10 8.67 -0.28
C THR A 3 -25.42 8.67 1.21
N THR A 4 -26.60 8.18 1.57
CA THR A 4 -27.01 7.98 2.96
C THR A 4 -26.79 6.52 3.31
N LEU A 5 -26.17 6.25 4.46
CA LEU A 5 -25.90 4.91 4.96
C LEU A 5 -26.45 4.80 6.38
N GLU A 6 -27.04 3.64 6.69
CA GLU A 6 -27.47 3.34 8.04
C GLU A 6 -26.29 2.78 8.84
N ILE A 7 -26.04 3.34 10.01
CA ILE A 7 -24.93 2.98 10.89
C ILE A 7 -25.47 2.93 12.32
N PRO A 8 -25.15 1.89 13.11
CA PRO A 8 -25.51 1.85 14.53
C PRO A 8 -25.02 3.08 15.27
N ASP A 9 -25.84 3.61 16.18
CA ASP A 9 -25.52 4.86 16.88
C ASP A 9 -24.25 4.77 17.73
N SER A 10 -24.03 3.61 18.37
CA SER A 10 -22.78 3.31 19.10
C SER A 10 -21.54 3.45 18.20
N LEU A 11 -21.61 2.94 16.97
CA LEU A 11 -20.53 3.01 16.01
C LEU A 11 -20.33 4.44 15.49
N LEU A 12 -21.42 5.20 15.29
CA LEU A 12 -21.34 6.61 14.92
C LEU A 12 -20.66 7.45 16.01
N HIS A 13 -20.91 7.15 17.28
CA HIS A 13 -20.26 7.79 18.42
C HIS A 13 -18.75 7.52 18.45
N GLU A 14 -18.33 6.25 18.33
CA GLU A 14 -16.92 5.87 18.26
C GLU A 14 -16.20 6.51 17.06
N LEU A 15 -16.85 6.49 15.90
CA LEU A 15 -16.37 7.10 14.67
C LEU A 15 -16.07 8.60 14.86
N LYS A 16 -16.99 9.34 15.48
CA LYS A 16 -16.81 10.78 15.78
C LYS A 16 -15.65 11.01 16.73
N ALA A 17 -15.58 10.22 17.82
CA ALA A 17 -14.51 10.33 18.81
C ALA A 17 -13.13 10.08 18.17
N HIS A 18 -13.02 9.04 17.34
CA HIS A 18 -11.78 8.70 16.66
C HIS A 18 -11.37 9.74 15.61
N ALA A 19 -12.33 10.27 14.85
CA ALA A 19 -12.09 11.34 13.89
C ALA A 19 -11.58 12.62 14.59
N ALA A 20 -12.21 13.01 15.70
CA ALA A 20 -11.80 14.16 16.50
C ALA A 20 -10.37 14.00 17.06
N ARG A 21 -10.03 12.82 17.59
CA ARG A 21 -8.68 12.52 18.10
C ARG A 21 -7.59 12.65 17.04
N LYS A 22 -7.91 12.38 15.78
CA LYS A 22 -6.98 12.50 14.64
C LYS A 22 -7.07 13.84 13.92
N GLY A 23 -7.85 14.81 14.42
CA GLY A 23 -8.02 16.12 13.79
C GLY A 23 -8.66 16.06 12.39
N GLN A 24 -9.45 15.04 12.11
CA GLN A 24 -10.07 14.81 10.80
C GLN A 24 -11.60 14.84 10.88
N THR A 25 -12.24 15.09 9.74
CA THR A 25 -13.71 15.02 9.66
C THR A 25 -14.18 13.57 9.57
N VAL A 26 -15.41 13.31 10.05
CA VAL A 26 -16.07 11.99 9.90
C VAL A 26 -16.13 11.55 8.44
N LYS A 27 -16.43 12.49 7.53
CA LYS A 27 -16.45 12.23 6.08
C LYS A 27 -15.09 11.75 5.58
N ARG A 28 -14.01 12.42 5.99
CA ARG A 28 -12.65 12.07 5.54
C ARG A 28 -12.26 10.68 6.06
N PHE A 29 -12.46 10.43 7.34
CA PHE A 29 -12.21 9.11 7.91
C PHE A 29 -12.98 8.02 7.19
N PHE A 30 -14.28 8.23 6.95
CA PHE A 30 -15.13 7.24 6.29
C PHE A 30 -14.63 6.92 4.88
N ILE A 31 -14.29 7.94 4.09
CA ILE A 31 -13.75 7.75 2.73
C ILE A 31 -12.43 7.00 2.77
N ASP A 32 -11.52 7.37 3.68
CA ASP A 32 -10.20 6.73 3.77
C ASP A 32 -10.32 5.26 4.21
N ALA A 33 -11.19 4.95 5.17
CA ALA A 33 -11.45 3.58 5.62
C ALA A 33 -12.07 2.71 4.51
N VAL A 34 -13.04 3.24 3.75
CA VAL A 34 -13.63 2.52 2.61
C VAL A 34 -12.60 2.28 1.52
N LYS A 35 -11.78 3.28 1.20
CA LYS A 35 -10.67 3.12 0.24
C LYS A 35 -9.71 2.04 0.72
N GLU A 36 -9.23 2.12 1.95
CA GLU A 36 -8.31 1.15 2.53
C GLU A 36 -8.87 -0.26 2.43
N LYS A 37 -10.15 -0.49 2.74
CA LYS A 37 -10.76 -1.82 2.60
C LYS A 37 -10.86 -2.29 1.15
N LEU A 38 -11.27 -1.42 0.22
CA LEU A 38 -11.35 -1.77 -1.19
C LEU A 38 -9.97 -2.08 -1.81
N TYR A 39 -8.95 -1.32 -1.43
CA TYR A 39 -7.58 -1.54 -1.92
C TYR A 39 -6.87 -2.69 -1.19
N SER A 40 -7.13 -2.89 0.10
CA SER A 40 -6.56 -4.00 0.85
C SER A 40 -7.17 -5.35 0.44
N GLU A 41 -8.44 -5.39 0.03
CA GLU A 41 -9.04 -6.57 -0.61
C GLU A 41 -8.46 -6.81 -2.00
N ALA A 42 -8.16 -5.75 -2.77
CA ALA A 42 -7.46 -5.87 -4.05
C ALA A 42 -6.05 -6.47 -3.87
N ASP A 43 -5.30 -6.03 -2.85
CA ASP A 43 -3.96 -6.57 -2.53
C ASP A 43 -4.01 -8.00 -1.97
N SER A 44 -5.07 -8.38 -1.26
CA SER A 44 -5.22 -9.76 -0.75
C SER A 44 -5.45 -10.79 -1.86
N ASN A 45 -5.89 -10.33 -3.05
CA ASN A 45 -6.08 -11.14 -4.25
C ASN A 45 -4.99 -10.90 -5.30
N GLU A 46 -4.04 -10.00 -5.05
CA GLU A 46 -2.78 -9.97 -5.79
C GLU A 46 -1.98 -11.21 -5.38
N ARG A 47 -2.16 -12.31 -6.14
CA ARG A 47 -1.06 -13.26 -6.38
C ARG A 47 0.17 -12.39 -6.57
N GLN A 48 1.17 -12.45 -5.69
CA GLN A 48 2.37 -11.63 -5.82
C GLN A 48 2.79 -11.64 -7.31
N VAL A 49 2.66 -10.50 -8.01
CA VAL A 49 2.93 -10.41 -9.44
C VAL A 49 4.35 -9.88 -9.63
N GLY A 50 5.05 -10.40 -10.63
CA GLY A 50 6.36 -9.90 -11.03
C GLY A 50 7.48 -10.26 -10.05
N TRP A 51 8.51 -9.41 -9.97
CA TRP A 51 9.74 -9.68 -9.22
C TRP A 51 9.51 -9.96 -7.72
N ARG A 52 8.43 -9.42 -7.14
CA ARG A 52 8.07 -9.65 -5.72
C ARG A 52 7.72 -11.12 -5.44
N SER A 53 7.16 -11.82 -6.42
CA SER A 53 6.80 -13.23 -6.32
C SER A 53 8.01 -14.17 -6.27
N VAL A 54 9.15 -13.69 -6.75
CA VAL A 54 10.42 -14.40 -6.84
C VAL A 54 11.49 -13.83 -5.90
N PHE A 55 11.13 -12.84 -5.08
CA PHE A 55 12.05 -12.22 -4.13
C PHE A 55 12.61 -13.24 -3.13
N GLY A 56 13.94 -13.29 -3.01
CA GLY A 56 14.63 -14.24 -2.14
C GLY A 56 14.65 -15.70 -2.60
N LYS A 57 14.10 -16.01 -3.79
CA LYS A 57 14.07 -17.38 -4.34
C LYS A 57 15.20 -17.67 -5.33
N ALA A 58 15.94 -16.65 -5.76
CA ALA A 58 17.02 -16.80 -6.71
C ALA A 58 18.33 -17.24 -6.02
N PRO A 59 19.16 -18.09 -6.66
CA PRO A 59 20.49 -18.44 -6.16
C PRO A 59 21.39 -17.20 -6.06
N ALA A 60 22.21 -17.13 -5.01
CA ALA A 60 23.09 -16.00 -4.74
C ALA A 60 24.00 -15.64 -5.93
N ASN A 61 24.53 -16.65 -6.64
CA ASN A 61 25.42 -16.46 -7.79
C ASN A 61 24.72 -15.74 -8.94
N SER A 62 23.47 -16.11 -9.25
CA SER A 62 22.68 -15.46 -10.31
C SER A 62 22.31 -14.03 -9.97
N VAL A 63 22.09 -13.74 -8.68
CA VAL A 63 21.83 -12.36 -8.21
C VAL A 63 23.09 -11.51 -8.30
N ALA A 64 24.27 -12.07 -7.98
CA ALA A 64 25.55 -11.36 -8.05
C ALA A 64 25.91 -10.93 -9.48
N GLU A 65 25.65 -11.78 -10.48
CA GLU A 65 25.86 -11.42 -11.90
C GLU A 65 25.01 -10.23 -12.33
N VAL A 66 23.72 -10.23 -11.99
CA VAL A 66 22.80 -9.12 -12.28
C VAL A 66 23.23 -7.85 -11.54
N GLN A 67 23.67 -7.97 -10.29
CA GLN A 67 24.16 -6.85 -9.49
C GLN A 67 25.41 -6.21 -10.13
N SER A 68 26.35 -7.01 -10.64
CA SER A 68 27.56 -6.51 -11.31
C SER A 68 27.21 -5.64 -12.52
N VAL A 69 26.25 -6.08 -13.36
CA VAL A 69 25.81 -5.31 -14.53
C VAL A 69 25.16 -3.99 -14.11
N ILE A 70 24.32 -4.02 -13.08
CA ILE A 70 23.68 -2.81 -12.52
C ILE A 70 24.76 -1.82 -12.05
N ASP A 71 25.74 -2.29 -11.28
CA ASP A 71 26.79 -1.45 -10.73
C ASP A 71 27.66 -0.81 -11.82
N GLU A 72 27.99 -1.57 -12.88
CA GLU A 72 28.72 -1.06 -14.04
C GLU A 72 27.96 0.07 -14.75
N GLU A 73 26.64 -0.10 -14.97
CA GLU A 73 25.82 0.93 -15.60
C GLU A 73 25.71 2.19 -14.72
N TRP A 74 25.58 2.03 -13.40
CA TRP A 74 25.56 3.16 -12.47
C TRP A 74 26.90 3.92 -12.44
N ILE A 75 28.04 3.23 -12.56
CA ILE A 75 29.36 3.85 -12.65
C ILE A 75 29.46 4.70 -13.92
N LYS A 76 28.95 4.22 -15.05
CA LYS A 76 28.95 4.97 -16.34
C LYS A 76 28.12 6.24 -16.26
N ILE A 77 26.96 6.21 -15.59
CA ILE A 77 26.10 7.38 -15.41
C ILE A 77 26.78 8.41 -14.49
N ARG A 78 27.42 7.95 -13.40
CA ARG A 78 28.05 8.84 -12.42
C ARG A 78 29.32 9.53 -12.93
N ASN A 79 30.04 8.90 -13.86
CA ASN A 79 31.28 9.42 -14.42
C ASN A 79 31.06 10.29 -15.68
N LYS A 80 29.82 10.69 -15.95
CA LYS A 80 29.41 11.55 -17.06
C LYS A 80 28.93 12.90 -16.53
#